data_AF-A0A927LLQ0-F1
#
_entry.id   AF-A0A927LLQ0-F1
#
_cell.length_a   1.000
_cell.length_b   1.000
_cell.length_c   1.000
_cell.angle_alpha   90.00
_cell.angle_beta   90.00
_cell.angle_gamma   90.00
#
_symmetry.space_group_name_H-M   'P 1'
#
loop_
_entity.id
_entity.type
_entity.pdbx_description
1 polymer ?
#
loop_
_entity_poly.entity_id
_entity_poly.type
_entity_poly.pdbx_seq_one_letter_code
_entity_poly.pdbx_strand_id
1 'polypeptide(L)'
;MAETYRKSKIEHYLDRLLVRKQALIRQLELHELEQSKEFIRGQLAATDMIIWELAVEFDLTDQLIEGGRGNVSERCAKKSIGAHTSASLQGHSAPTN
;
A
#
# COMPACT_ATOMS: atom_id res chain seq x y z
N MET A 1 -29.02 7.47 0.86
CA MET A 1 -29.06 7.18 2.31
C MET A 1 -28.35 5.87 2.68
N ALA A 2 -28.49 4.79 1.91
CA ALA A 2 -27.74 3.54 2.16
C ALA A 2 -26.22 3.66 1.89
N GLU A 3 -25.81 4.46 0.92
CA GLU A 3 -24.42 4.64 0.52
C GLU A 3 -23.58 5.41 1.56
N THR A 4 -24.13 6.48 2.14
CA THR A 4 -23.48 7.25 3.21
C THR A 4 -23.27 6.42 4.48
N TYR A 5 -24.23 5.56 4.84
CA TYR A 5 -24.08 4.64 5.97
C TYR A 5 -22.97 3.60 5.73
N ARG A 6 -22.85 3.07 4.50
CA ARG A 6 -21.76 2.16 4.14
C ARG A 6 -20.41 2.87 4.24
N LYS A 7 -20.30 4.11 3.73
CA LYS A 7 -19.07 4.90 3.79
C LYS A 7 -18.62 5.14 5.23
N SER A 8 -19.49 5.65 6.11
CA SER A 8 -19.12 5.89 7.53
C SER A 8 -18.73 4.61 8.27
N LYS A 9 -19.35 3.47 7.94
CA LYS A 9 -18.99 2.18 8.54
C LYS A 9 -17.58 1.73 8.12
N ILE A 10 -17.19 1.97 6.86
CA ILE A 10 -15.86 1.66 6.36
C ILE A 10 -14.82 2.60 6.97
N GLU A 11 -15.10 3.90 7.05
CA GLU A 11 -14.21 4.89 7.71
C GLU A 11 -13.91 4.46 9.16
N HIS A 12 -14.94 4.13 9.94
CA HIS A 12 -14.74 3.62 11.31
C HIS A 12 -13.97 2.29 11.37
N TYR A 13 -14.13 1.43 10.37
CA TYR A 13 -13.37 0.19 10.32
C TYR A 13 -11.89 0.45 10.01
N LEU A 14 -11.61 1.40 9.10
CA LEU A 14 -10.27 1.85 8.75
C LEU A 14 -9.55 2.44 9.96
N ASP A 15 -10.20 3.29 10.74
CA ASP A 15 -9.67 3.83 12.01
C ASP A 15 -9.21 2.71 12.96
N ARG A 16 -10.04 1.67 13.11
CA ARG A 16 -9.71 0.52 13.97
C ARG A 16 -8.53 -0.28 13.43
N LEU A 17 -8.40 -0.42 12.12
CA LEU A 17 -7.25 -1.09 11.51
C LEU A 17 -5.97 -0.27 11.72
N LEU A 18 -6.02 1.05 11.62
CA LEU A 18 -4.88 1.92 11.90
C LEU A 18 -4.43 1.82 13.36
N VAL A 19 -5.36 1.77 14.32
CA VAL A 19 -5.03 1.52 15.74
C VAL A 19 -4.37 0.15 15.92
N ARG A 20 -4.89 -0.90 15.28
CA ARG A 20 -4.28 -2.25 15.35
C ARG A 20 -2.89 -2.28 14.73
N LYS A 21 -2.70 -1.63 13.58
CA LYS A 21 -1.40 -1.47 12.93
C LYS A 21 -0.38 -0.86 13.89
N GLN A 22 -0.74 0.23 14.57
CA GLN A 22 0.13 0.88 15.56
C GLN A 22 0.44 -0.03 16.75
N ALA A 23 -0.53 -0.81 17.23
CA ALA A 23 -0.29 -1.78 18.28
C ALA A 23 0.71 -2.88 17.84
N LEU A 24 0.57 -3.42 16.62
CA LEU A 24 1.50 -4.41 16.06
C LEU A 24 2.91 -3.83 15.91
N ILE A 25 3.04 -2.58 15.46
CA ILE A 25 4.33 -1.89 15.36
C ILE A 25 4.99 -1.82 16.74
N ARG A 26 4.27 -1.39 17.78
CA ARG A 26 4.80 -1.33 19.15
C ARG A 26 5.17 -2.72 19.68
N GLN A 27 4.40 -3.75 19.37
CA GLN A 27 4.72 -5.13 19.75
C GLN A 27 6.03 -5.63 19.13
N LEU A 28 6.39 -5.16 17.92
CA LEU A 28 7.69 -5.49 17.31
C LEU A 28 8.88 -4.86 18.03
N GLU A 29 8.66 -3.82 18.83
CA GLU A 29 9.71 -3.16 19.63
C GLU A 29 9.93 -3.89 20.98
N LEU A 30 8.99 -4.74 21.41
CA LEU A 30 9.10 -5.49 22.66
C LEU A 30 10.06 -6.68 22.51
N HIS A 31 11.14 -6.67 23.30
CA HIS A 31 12.09 -7.77 23.34
C HIS A 31 11.47 -9.09 23.82
N GLU A 32 10.47 -9.03 24.71
CA GLU A 32 9.74 -10.20 25.23
C GLU A 32 9.01 -10.99 24.14
N LEU A 33 8.73 -10.35 22.99
CA LEU A 33 8.02 -10.95 21.86
C LEU A 33 8.94 -11.39 20.72
N GLU A 34 10.25 -11.50 20.94
CA GLU A 34 11.24 -11.83 19.90
C GLU A 34 10.85 -13.07 19.08
N GLN A 35 10.41 -14.15 19.75
CA GLN A 35 10.00 -15.40 19.12
C GLN A 35 8.71 -15.26 18.28
N SER A 36 7.90 -14.23 18.53
CA SER A 36 6.66 -13.95 17.81
C SER A 36 6.79 -12.86 16.75
N LYS A 37 7.97 -12.25 16.58
CA LYS A 37 8.15 -11.11 15.65
C LYS A 37 7.83 -11.45 14.21
N GLU A 38 8.16 -12.65 13.73
CA GLU A 38 7.83 -13.05 12.36
C GLU A 38 6.30 -13.14 12.16
N PHE A 39 5.60 -13.74 13.11
CA PHE A 39 4.14 -13.78 13.11
C PHE A 39 3.53 -12.37 13.14
N ILE A 40 4.03 -11.50 14.02
CA ILE A 40 3.55 -10.11 14.15
C ILE A 40 3.81 -9.32 12.85
N ARG A 41 4.95 -9.52 12.19
CA ARG A 41 5.23 -8.94 10.86
C ARG A 41 4.25 -9.42 9.80
N GLY A 42 3.90 -10.71 9.81
CA GLY A 42 2.86 -11.25 8.93
C GLY A 42 1.50 -10.59 9.15
N GLN A 43 1.09 -10.42 10.41
CA GLN A 43 -0.15 -9.72 10.77
C GLN A 43 -0.13 -8.25 10.36
N LEU A 44 1.02 -7.57 10.54
CA LEU A 44 1.20 -6.18 10.16
C LEU A 44 1.07 -6.01 8.63
N ALA A 45 1.74 -6.87 7.85
CA ALA A 45 1.66 -6.84 6.39
C ALA A 45 0.24 -7.10 5.88
N ALA A 46 -0.46 -8.09 6.45
CA ALA A 46 -1.85 -8.36 6.11
C ALA A 46 -2.77 -7.17 6.45
N THR A 47 -2.55 -6.53 7.61
CA THR A 47 -3.31 -5.34 8.02
C THR A 47 -3.07 -4.18 7.07
N ASP A 48 -1.82 -3.95 6.66
CA ASP A 48 -1.47 -2.91 5.67
C ASP A 48 -2.13 -3.15 4.31
N MET A 49 -2.19 -4.39 3.84
CA MET A 49 -2.89 -4.74 2.60
C MET A 49 -4.38 -4.43 2.68
N ILE A 50 -5.05 -4.84 3.76
CA ILE A 50 -6.50 -4.60 3.94
C ILE A 50 -6.80 -3.09 3.99
N ILE A 51 -5.97 -2.32 4.71
CA ILE A 51 -6.10 -0.86 4.78
C ILE A 51 -6.01 -0.25 3.37
N TRP A 52 -5.04 -0.69 2.57
CA TRP A 52 -4.85 -0.19 1.21
C TRP A 52 -6.00 -0.56 0.28
N GLU A 53 -6.44 -1.82 0.30
CA GLU A 53 -7.57 -2.31 -0.50
C GLU A 53 -8.84 -1.51 -0.21
N LEU A 54 -9.16 -1.29 1.07
CA LEU A 54 -10.32 -0.50 1.47
C LEU A 54 -10.17 0.97 1.10
N ALA A 55 -8.98 1.56 1.24
CA ALA A 55 -8.78 2.96 0.88
C ALA A 55 -8.94 3.19 -0.62
N VAL A 56 -8.47 2.26 -1.45
CA VAL A 56 -8.64 2.33 -2.91
C VAL A 56 -10.10 2.06 -3.31
N GLU A 57 -10.74 1.04 -2.74
CA GLU A 57 -12.12 0.67 -3.08
C GLU A 57 -13.14 1.78 -2.74
N PHE A 58 -12.89 2.53 -1.66
CA PHE A 58 -13.81 3.55 -1.14
C PHE A 58 -13.33 5.00 -1.33
N ASP A 59 -12.25 5.21 -2.09
CA ASP A 59 -11.67 6.54 -2.38
C ASP A 59 -11.33 7.33 -1.10
N LEU A 60 -10.63 6.66 -0.17
CA LEU A 60 -10.19 7.19 1.13
C LEU A 60 -8.67 7.38 1.20
N THR A 61 -7.96 7.39 0.08
CA THR A 61 -6.50 7.52 0.04
C THR A 61 -5.98 8.80 0.67
N ASP A 62 -6.74 9.90 0.59
CA ASP A 62 -6.34 11.18 1.19
C ASP A 62 -6.28 11.09 2.73
N GLN A 63 -7.14 10.28 3.34
CA GLN A 63 -7.17 10.08 4.80
C GLN A 63 -5.92 9.30 5.29
N LEU A 64 -5.32 8.47 4.44
CA LEU A 64 -4.06 7.79 4.75
C LEU A 64 -2.86 8.74 4.72
N ILE A 65 -2.90 9.77 3.86
CA ILE A 65 -1.82 10.76 3.70
C ILE A 65 -1.87 11.77 4.85
N GLU A 66 -3.06 12.24 5.23
CA GLU A 66 -3.22 13.23 6.32
C GLU A 66 -3.11 12.61 7.72
N GLY A 67 -3.48 11.33 7.90
CA GLY A 67 -3.29 10.59 9.16
C GLY A 67 -1.85 10.12 9.42
N GLY A 68 -0.93 10.36 8.47
CA GLY A 68 0.39 9.75 8.38
C GLY A 68 1.54 10.54 9.01
N ARG A 69 1.53 10.77 10.33
CA ARG A 69 2.79 11.03 11.09
C ARG A 69 3.53 9.73 11.43
N GLY A 70 3.64 8.81 10.47
CA GLY A 70 4.26 7.50 10.67
C GLY A 70 4.55 6.78 9.37
N ASN A 71 5.73 7.06 8.80
CA ASN A 71 6.49 6.28 7.82
C ASN A 71 5.73 5.17 7.09
N VAL A 72 5.03 5.52 6.01
CA VAL A 72 4.80 4.55 4.93
C VAL A 72 6.11 4.45 4.17
N SER A 73 6.84 3.36 4.42
CA SER A 73 8.03 2.97 3.68
C SER A 73 7.75 3.03 2.18
N GLU A 74 8.42 3.95 1.52
CA GLU A 74 8.37 4.29 0.10
C GLU A 74 8.98 3.15 -0.77
N ARG A 75 8.43 1.93 -0.69
CA ARG A 75 8.96 0.76 -1.42
C ARG A 75 8.04 0.15 -2.48
N CYS A 76 6.87 0.72 -2.75
CA CYS A 76 6.01 0.20 -3.83
C CYS A 76 5.41 1.27 -4.77
N ALA A 77 6.06 2.43 -4.91
CA ALA A 77 5.62 3.50 -5.83
C ALA A 77 6.54 3.68 -7.04
N LYS A 78 7.21 2.62 -7.52
CA LYS A 78 8.00 2.67 -8.77
C LYS A 78 7.72 1.46 -9.66
N LYS A 79 6.47 1.28 -10.09
CA LYS A 79 6.19 0.46 -11.28
C LYS A 79 4.91 0.88 -12.01
N SER A 80 4.82 2.14 -12.45
CA SER A 80 3.98 2.51 -13.61
C SER A 80 4.19 3.98 -14.00
N ILE A 81 5.30 4.29 -14.67
CA ILE A 81 5.30 5.39 -15.65
C ILE A 81 5.92 4.81 -16.91
N GLY A 82 5.07 4.67 -17.93
CA GLY A 82 5.42 4.07 -19.21
C GLY A 82 6.50 4.87 -19.94
N ALA A 83 7.52 4.16 -20.43
CA ALA A 83 8.34 4.62 -21.52
C ALA A 83 7.78 3.99 -22.80
N HIS A 84 6.97 4.75 -23.52
CA HIS A 84 6.61 4.47 -24.90
C HIS A 84 7.84 4.80 -25.76
N THR A 85 8.70 3.83 -26.04
CA THR A 85 9.69 3.97 -27.12
C THR A 85 9.07 3.49 -28.41
N SER A 86 8.60 4.43 -29.20
CA SER A 86 8.21 4.27 -30.60
C SER A 86 9.38 3.70 -31.40
N ALA A 87 9.28 2.45 -31.83
CA ALA A 87 10.23 1.84 -32.76
C ALA A 87 10.02 2.44 -34.16
N SER A 88 10.84 3.42 -34.53
CA SER A 88 10.92 3.92 -35.90
C SER A 88 11.81 2.99 -36.72
N LEU A 89 11.19 2.21 -37.60
CA LEU A 89 11.81 1.46 -38.68
C LEU A 89 12.49 2.41 -39.67
N GLN A 90 13.81 2.30 -39.86
CA GLN A 90 14.47 2.75 -41.10
C GLN A 90 15.50 1.70 -41.52
N GLY A 91 15.38 1.32 -42.80
CA GLY A 91 15.97 0.15 -43.41
C GLY A 91 17.48 0.25 -43.64
N HIS A 92 18.16 -0.87 -43.47
CA HIS A 92 19.50 -1.07 -43.99
C HIS A 92 19.40 -1.80 -45.34
N SER A 93 19.75 -1.09 -46.40
CA SER A 93 20.06 -1.63 -47.72
C SER A 93 21.47 -2.24 -47.71
N ALA A 94 21.59 -3.50 -48.16
CA ALA A 94 22.86 -4.10 -48.59
C ALA A 94 23.38 -3.43 -49.88
N PRO A 95 24.70 -3.47 -50.14
CA PRO A 95 25.21 -4.36 -51.20
C PRO A 95 26.58 -5.02 -50.84
N THR A 96 26.72 -6.33 -51.03
CA THR A 96 27.44 -7.08 -52.10
C THR A 96 28.97 -6.96 -52.12
N ASN A 97 29.61 -8.15 -52.19
CA ASN A 97 30.99 -8.36 -52.66
C ASN A 97 31.21 -7.77 -54.07
#